data_AF-Q930C2-F1
#
_entry.id   AF-Q930C2-F1
#
_cell.length_a   1.000
_cell.length_b   1.000
_cell.length_c   1.000
_cell.angle_alpha   90.00
_cell.angle_beta   90.00
_cell.angle_gamma   90.00
#
_symmetry.space_group_name_H-M   'P 1'
#
loop_
_entity.id
_entity.type
_entity.pdbx_description
1 polymer ?
#
loop_
_entity_poly.entity_id
_entity_poly.type
_entity_poly.pdbx_seq_one_letter_code
_entity_poly.pdbx_strand_id
1 'polypeptide(L)'
;MNAAVGKLGQDQPPVGFTSYSDRRDNEDEGWALQVVNDVVPSNGIVFPALLALTADTKNPAASRLAIDFLMGDDSETGGPGYAPFYVAGDWPTRSDIKGHPDAIPLADFKAWRVDPAATATIRKSVGDLVLQLQ
;
A
#
# COMPACT_ATOMS: atom_id res chain seq x y z
N MET A 1 -10.80 13.83 2.38
CA MET A 1 -10.96 12.96 3.57
C MET A 1 -9.83 13.17 4.56
N ASN A 2 -8.58 12.96 4.15
CA ASN A 2 -7.39 12.99 5.03
C ASN A 2 -7.30 14.25 5.90
N ALA A 3 -7.47 15.44 5.33
CA ALA A 3 -7.51 16.68 6.11
C ALA A 3 -8.59 16.73 7.21
N ALA A 4 -9.73 16.06 7.02
CA ALA A 4 -10.80 16.02 8.03
C ALA A 4 -10.51 15.02 9.16
N VAL A 5 -9.75 13.95 8.88
CA VAL A 5 -9.37 12.93 9.88
C VAL A 5 -8.08 13.33 10.60
N GLY A 6 -7.06 13.71 9.85
CA GLY A 6 -5.70 13.92 10.33
C GLY A 6 -5.42 15.30 10.93
N LYS A 7 -6.33 16.27 10.84
CA LYS A 7 -6.08 17.62 11.37
C LYS A 7 -5.68 17.58 12.84
N LEU A 8 -4.56 18.24 13.17
CA LEU A 8 -4.08 18.37 14.54
C LEU A 8 -5.03 19.24 15.40
N GLY A 9 -5.10 18.96 16.70
CA GLY A 9 -5.86 19.75 17.67
C GLY A 9 -7.38 19.54 17.64
N GLN A 10 -7.86 18.44 17.06
CA GLN A 10 -9.27 18.06 17.12
C GLN A 10 -9.60 17.43 18.48
N ASP A 11 -10.71 17.84 19.11
CA ASP A 11 -11.17 17.27 20.38
C ASP A 11 -11.65 15.83 20.23
N GLN A 12 -12.34 15.54 19.12
CA GLN A 12 -12.90 14.22 18.79
C GLN A 12 -12.58 13.90 17.31
N PRO A 13 -11.35 13.48 16.99
CA PRO A 13 -10.98 13.19 15.61
C PRO A 13 -11.85 12.05 15.04
N PRO A 14 -12.42 12.19 13.84
CA PRO A 14 -13.24 11.15 13.24
C PRO A 14 -12.37 9.98 12.76
N VAL A 15 -13.00 8.82 12.55
CA VAL A 15 -12.38 7.68 11.84
C VAL A 15 -12.84 7.71 10.38
N GLY A 16 -11.96 7.40 9.44
CA GLY A 16 -12.32 7.25 8.04
C GLY A 16 -11.51 6.18 7.31
N PHE A 17 -11.86 5.91 6.05
CA PHE A 17 -11.25 4.87 5.22
C PHE A 17 -10.32 5.46 4.17
N THR A 18 -9.01 5.24 4.33
CA THR A 18 -8.01 5.67 3.35
C THR A 18 -6.86 4.68 3.25
N SER A 19 -5.93 4.95 2.34
CA SER A 19 -4.68 4.21 2.20
C SER A 19 -3.74 4.52 3.37
N TYR A 20 -3.15 3.49 3.97
CA TYR A 20 -2.21 3.68 5.08
C TYR A 20 -0.98 4.53 4.66
N SER A 21 -0.54 4.37 3.41
CA SER A 21 0.55 5.15 2.78
C SER A 21 0.35 6.67 2.80
N ASP A 22 -0.88 7.17 2.93
CA ASP A 22 -1.16 8.62 2.98
C ASP A 22 -0.54 9.28 4.22
N ARG A 23 -0.14 8.48 5.22
CA ARG A 23 0.62 8.96 6.37
C ARG A 23 1.92 9.66 5.98
N ARG A 24 2.50 9.35 4.81
CA ARG A 24 3.70 10.05 4.31
C ARG A 24 3.51 11.57 4.23
N ASP A 25 2.27 12.03 4.04
CA ASP A 25 1.93 13.45 3.89
C ASP A 25 1.73 14.15 5.26
N ASN A 26 1.88 13.44 6.39
CA ASN A 26 1.63 14.00 7.73
C ASN A 26 2.49 15.21 8.05
N GLU A 27 3.79 15.17 7.74
CA GLU A 27 4.71 16.27 8.05
C GLU A 27 4.41 17.50 7.20
N ASP A 28 4.28 17.30 5.89
CA ASP A 28 4.06 18.37 4.91
C ASP A 28 2.69 19.06 5.11
N GLU A 29 1.66 18.29 5.47
CA GLU A 29 0.29 18.79 5.59
C GLU A 29 -0.11 19.16 7.04
N GLY A 30 0.77 18.93 8.02
CA GLY A 30 0.47 19.14 9.44
C GLY A 30 -0.65 18.23 9.94
N TRP A 31 -0.63 16.96 9.54
CA TRP A 31 -1.60 15.94 9.93
C TRP A 31 -1.01 14.92 10.91
N ALA A 32 -1.90 14.18 11.58
CA ALA A 32 -1.60 13.06 12.46
C ALA A 32 -2.39 11.81 12.05
N LEU A 33 -2.38 11.48 10.76
CA LEU A 33 -2.98 10.23 10.28
C LEU A 33 -2.29 9.03 10.93
N GLN A 34 -3.10 8.08 11.41
CA GLN A 34 -2.65 6.80 11.94
C GLN A 34 -3.69 5.72 11.69
N VAL A 35 -3.22 4.48 11.54
CA VAL A 35 -4.09 3.31 11.41
C VAL A 35 -4.55 2.81 12.78
N VAL A 36 -5.83 2.47 12.89
CA VAL A 36 -6.38 1.80 14.08
C VAL A 36 -6.22 0.28 13.91
N ASN A 37 -5.06 -0.27 14.27
CA ASN A 37 -4.72 -1.68 13.99
C ASN A 37 -5.57 -2.70 14.77
N ASP A 38 -6.26 -2.29 15.83
CA ASP A 38 -7.04 -3.19 16.70
C ASP A 38 -8.53 -3.32 16.32
N VAL A 39 -8.95 -2.72 15.20
CA VAL A 39 -10.33 -2.85 14.71
C VAL A 39 -10.65 -4.28 14.29
N VAL A 40 -11.81 -4.78 14.71
CA VAL A 40 -12.36 -6.10 14.39
C VAL A 40 -13.54 -5.95 13.42
N PRO A 41 -13.71 -6.83 12.41
CA PRO A 41 -12.90 -8.03 12.12
C PRO A 41 -11.54 -7.73 11.46
N SER A 42 -11.35 -6.51 10.94
CA SER A 42 -10.10 -6.07 10.34
C SER A 42 -10.08 -4.56 10.18
N ASN A 43 -8.89 -3.96 10.15
CA ASN A 43 -8.67 -2.54 9.91
C ASN A 43 -8.58 -2.16 8.42
N GLY A 44 -8.56 -3.15 7.50
CA GLY A 44 -8.43 -2.89 6.07
C GLY A 44 -8.11 -4.14 5.26
N ILE A 45 -7.61 -3.92 4.04
CA ILE A 45 -7.22 -4.99 3.11
C ILE A 45 -5.81 -4.66 2.60
N VAL A 46 -4.90 -5.64 2.65
CA VAL A 46 -3.57 -5.52 2.03
C VAL A 46 -3.70 -5.81 0.55
N PHE A 47 -3.30 -4.84 -0.28
CA PHE A 47 -3.21 -5.00 -1.74
C PHE A 47 -1.75 -4.96 -2.18
N PRO A 48 -1.34 -5.82 -3.13
CA PRO A 48 -0.01 -5.72 -3.71
C PRO A 48 0.08 -4.52 -4.65
N ALA A 49 1.14 -3.72 -4.51
CA ALA A 49 1.59 -2.84 -5.57
C ALA A 49 2.33 -3.68 -6.63
N LEU A 50 2.04 -3.46 -7.91
CA LEU A 50 2.54 -4.30 -8.99
C LEU A 50 3.33 -3.48 -10.01
N LEU A 51 4.52 -3.96 -10.35
CA LEU A 51 5.28 -3.57 -11.53
C LEU A 51 5.16 -4.71 -12.56
N ALA A 52 4.67 -4.41 -13.76
CA ALA A 52 4.41 -5.42 -14.78
C ALA A 52 4.81 -4.96 -16.19
N LEU A 53 5.17 -5.92 -17.03
CA LEU A 53 5.35 -5.69 -18.46
C LEU A 53 4.02 -5.90 -19.18
N THR A 54 3.70 -5.00 -20.09
CA THR A 54 2.61 -5.22 -21.05
C THR A 54 3.06 -6.22 -22.12
N ALA A 55 2.11 -7.02 -22.63
CA ALA A 55 2.41 -8.06 -23.63
C ALA A 55 3.07 -7.50 -24.90
N ASP A 56 2.71 -6.27 -25.31
CA ASP A 56 3.14 -5.67 -26.57
C ASP A 56 4.26 -4.62 -26.43
N THR A 57 4.99 -4.62 -25.31
CA THR A 57 6.11 -3.67 -25.09
C THR A 57 7.14 -3.76 -26.22
N LYS A 58 7.51 -2.61 -26.77
CA LYS A 58 8.52 -2.53 -27.84
C LYS A 58 9.96 -2.65 -27.31
N ASN A 59 10.16 -2.51 -26.00
CA ASN A 59 11.47 -2.48 -25.37
C ASN A 59 11.53 -3.39 -24.12
N PRO A 60 11.31 -4.72 -24.25
CA PRO A 60 11.18 -5.61 -23.09
C PRO A 60 12.43 -5.66 -22.20
N ALA A 61 13.63 -5.53 -22.76
CA ALA A 61 14.86 -5.49 -21.97
C ALA A 61 14.96 -4.20 -21.12
N ALA A 62 14.68 -3.04 -21.72
CA ALA A 62 14.68 -1.77 -21.01
C ALA A 62 13.58 -1.71 -19.94
N SER A 63 12.39 -2.25 -20.23
CA SER A 63 11.30 -2.36 -19.24
C SER A 63 11.69 -3.22 -18.04
N ARG A 64 12.37 -4.35 -18.26
CA ARG A 64 12.87 -5.19 -17.15
C ARG A 64 13.90 -4.45 -16.30
N LEU A 65 14.83 -3.73 -16.94
CA LEU A 65 15.82 -2.93 -16.23
C LEU A 65 15.18 -1.81 -15.40
N ALA A 66 14.14 -1.16 -15.93
CA ALA A 66 13.40 -0.14 -15.18
C ALA A 66 12.69 -0.74 -13.95
N ILE A 67 12.08 -1.92 -14.09
CA ILE A 67 11.48 -2.63 -12.95
C ILE A 67 12.56 -3.01 -11.93
N ASP A 68 13.67 -3.58 -12.37
CA ASP A 68 14.79 -3.95 -11.52
C ASP A 68 15.30 -2.75 -10.70
N PHE A 69 15.49 -1.60 -11.35
CA PHE A 69 15.83 -0.35 -10.67
C PHE A 69 14.79 0.07 -9.62
N LEU A 70 13.50 -0.01 -9.95
CA LEU A 70 12.41 0.34 -9.03
C LEU A 70 12.25 -0.65 -7.86
N MET A 71 12.76 -1.88 -8.00
CA MET A 71 12.84 -2.87 -6.91
C MET A 71 13.99 -2.60 -5.93
N GLY A 72 14.78 -1.56 -6.18
CA GLY A 72 15.81 -1.04 -5.30
C GLY A 72 17.19 -1.68 -5.45
N ASP A 73 18.16 -1.12 -4.73
CA ASP A 73 19.54 -1.61 -4.64
C ASP A 73 19.81 -2.38 -3.32
N ASP A 74 21.07 -2.65 -3.02
CA ASP A 74 21.50 -3.41 -1.83
C ASP A 74 21.64 -2.55 -0.56
N SER A 75 21.20 -1.28 -0.60
CA SER A 75 21.12 -0.46 0.61
C SER A 75 19.96 -0.91 1.51
N GLU A 76 20.04 -0.57 2.80
CA GLU A 76 19.04 -0.99 3.78
C GLU A 76 17.60 -0.52 3.46
N THR A 77 17.45 0.54 2.67
CA THR A 77 16.17 1.15 2.29
C THR A 77 15.85 1.02 0.79
N GLY A 78 16.65 0.26 0.03
CA GLY A 78 16.46 0.04 -1.41
C GLY A 78 16.86 1.21 -2.32
N GLY A 79 17.44 2.27 -1.79
CA GLY A 79 18.07 3.33 -2.59
C GLY A 79 17.10 4.18 -3.43
N PRO A 80 17.63 4.99 -4.38
CA PRO A 80 16.85 5.99 -5.11
C PRO A 80 15.71 5.42 -5.96
N GLY A 81 15.87 4.20 -6.48
CA GLY A 81 14.83 3.56 -7.29
C GLY A 81 13.63 3.09 -6.47
N TYR A 82 13.86 2.65 -5.23
CA TYR A 82 12.80 2.21 -4.32
C TYR A 82 12.20 3.34 -3.48
N ALA A 83 12.89 4.49 -3.36
CA ALA A 83 12.48 5.61 -2.52
C ALA A 83 10.99 6.03 -2.63
N PRO A 84 10.35 6.05 -3.83
CA PRO A 84 8.92 6.38 -3.93
C PRO A 84 7.98 5.40 -3.22
N PHE A 85 8.40 4.15 -3.00
CA PHE A 85 7.65 3.09 -2.32
C PHE A 85 8.09 2.90 -0.86
N TYR A 86 9.16 3.57 -0.43
CA TYR A 86 9.67 3.48 0.94
C TYR A 86 8.89 4.41 1.88
N VAL A 87 7.60 4.14 2.06
CA VAL A 87 6.68 4.95 2.86
C VAL A 87 5.98 4.10 3.93
N ALA A 88 5.58 4.72 5.03
CA ALA A 88 4.85 4.04 6.09
C ALA A 88 3.51 3.50 5.56
N GLY A 89 3.32 2.17 5.61
CA GLY A 89 2.13 1.50 5.11
C GLY A 89 2.34 0.73 3.80
N ASP A 90 3.52 0.87 3.19
CA ASP A 90 4.01 -0.03 2.16
C ASP A 90 5.09 -0.95 2.76
N TRP A 91 5.15 -2.19 2.28
CA TRP A 91 6.12 -3.18 2.75
C TRP A 91 6.94 -3.71 1.58
N PRO A 92 8.28 -3.81 1.74
CA PRO A 92 9.14 -4.31 0.70
C PRO A 92 8.82 -5.78 0.39
N THR A 93 8.83 -6.10 -0.90
CA THR A 93 8.74 -7.50 -1.35
C THR A 93 10.06 -8.23 -1.16
N ARG A 94 11.19 -7.52 -1.26
CA ARG A 94 12.51 -8.08 -0.97
C ARG A 94 12.74 -8.17 0.54
N SER A 95 13.36 -9.25 0.98
CA SER A 95 13.61 -9.52 2.41
C SER A 95 14.86 -8.83 2.97
N ASP A 96 15.73 -8.30 2.10
CA ASP A 96 16.96 -7.59 2.47
C ASP A 96 16.75 -6.08 2.68
N ILE A 97 15.66 -5.53 2.15
CA ILE A 97 15.22 -4.15 2.43
C ILE A 97 14.44 -4.14 3.76
N LYS A 98 14.85 -3.26 4.67
CA LYS A 98 14.16 -3.09 5.96
C LYS A 98 12.80 -2.41 5.75
N GLY A 99 11.81 -2.76 6.57
CA GLY A 99 10.53 -2.03 6.56
C GLY A 99 10.68 -0.59 7.05
N HIS A 100 9.81 0.31 6.58
CA HIS A 100 9.79 1.69 7.05
C HIS A 100 9.56 1.72 8.58
N PRO A 101 10.35 2.49 9.37
CA PRO A 101 10.32 2.43 10.84
C PRO A 101 8.97 2.83 11.44
N ASP A 102 8.23 3.72 10.78
CA ASP A 102 6.90 4.16 11.22
C ASP A 102 5.75 3.24 10.77
N ALA A 103 6.04 2.19 10.00
CA ALA A 103 5.05 1.21 9.60
C ALA A 103 4.90 0.14 10.70
N ILE A 104 3.66 -0.27 10.95
CA ILE A 104 3.43 -1.52 11.66
C ILE A 104 4.04 -2.66 10.82
N PRO A 105 4.86 -3.57 11.39
CA PRO A 105 5.40 -4.69 10.64
C PRO A 105 4.28 -5.50 9.97
N LEU A 106 4.51 -5.96 8.74
CA LEU A 106 3.47 -6.69 7.98
C LEU A 106 2.94 -7.90 8.75
N ALA A 107 3.80 -8.58 9.50
CA ALA A 107 3.41 -9.73 10.33
C ALA A 107 2.40 -9.36 11.43
N ASP A 108 2.46 -8.13 11.94
CA ASP A 108 1.64 -7.62 13.05
C ASP A 108 0.43 -6.81 12.55
N PHE A 109 0.32 -6.56 11.25
CA PHE A 109 -0.77 -5.80 10.65
C PHE A 109 -2.04 -6.66 10.52
N LYS A 110 -3.15 -6.19 11.11
CA LYS A 110 -4.41 -6.96 11.22
C LYS A 110 -5.35 -6.81 10.01
N ALA A 111 -4.83 -6.39 8.86
CA ALA A 111 -5.60 -6.28 7.63
C ALA A 111 -5.88 -7.66 7.01
N TRP A 112 -6.99 -7.77 6.30
CA TRP A 112 -7.28 -8.94 5.48
C TRP A 112 -6.26 -9.07 4.35
N ARG A 113 -5.87 -10.31 4.05
CA ARG A 113 -5.02 -10.64 2.91
C ARG A 113 -5.87 -11.30 1.84
N VAL A 114 -5.78 -10.79 0.62
CA VAL A 114 -6.47 -11.37 -0.53
C VAL A 114 -5.76 -12.65 -0.94
N ASP A 115 -6.50 -13.74 -1.10
CA ASP A 115 -6.06 -14.91 -1.86
C ASP A 115 -6.43 -14.67 -3.33
N PRO A 116 -5.45 -14.37 -4.22
CA PRO A 116 -5.77 -14.02 -5.60
C PRO A 116 -6.36 -15.19 -6.39
N ALA A 117 -5.92 -16.41 -6.11
CA ALA A 117 -6.37 -17.61 -6.83
C ALA A 117 -7.81 -17.93 -6.44
N ALA A 118 -8.11 -17.97 -5.14
CA ALA A 118 -9.48 -18.18 -4.66
C ALA A 118 -10.41 -17.06 -5.13
N THR A 119 -9.99 -15.80 -5.00
CA THR A 119 -10.78 -14.63 -5.42
C THR A 119 -11.08 -14.65 -6.92
N ALA A 120 -10.12 -15.07 -7.76
CA ALA A 120 -10.34 -15.18 -9.20
C ALA A 120 -11.47 -16.14 -9.56
N THR A 121 -11.62 -17.27 -8.84
CA THR A 121 -12.68 -18.26 -9.11
C THR A 121 -14.08 -17.74 -8.80
N ILE A 122 -14.23 -16.84 -7.82
CA ILE A 122 -15.52 -16.30 -7.38
C ILE A 122 -15.83 -14.91 -7.94
N ARG A 123 -14.87 -14.28 -8.61
CA ARG A 123 -14.94 -12.87 -9.05
C ARG A 123 -16.19 -12.56 -9.85
N LYS A 124 -16.58 -13.45 -10.77
CA LYS A 124 -17.78 -13.27 -11.58
C LYS A 124 -19.04 -13.27 -10.72
N SER A 125 -19.20 -14.29 -9.87
CA SER A 125 -20.38 -14.43 -9.01
C SER A 125 -20.54 -13.26 -8.04
N VAL A 126 -19.44 -12.73 -7.50
CA VAL A 126 -19.47 -11.51 -6.68
C VAL A 126 -19.79 -10.28 -7.52
N GLY A 127 -19.21 -10.17 -8.72
CA GLY A 127 -19.46 -9.08 -9.66
C GLY A 127 -20.93 -8.96 -10.06
N ASP A 128 -21.63 -10.09 -10.22
CA ASP A 128 -23.06 -10.13 -10.55
C ASP A 128 -23.96 -9.53 -9.44
N LEU A 129 -23.43 -9.40 -8.21
CA LEU A 129 -24.13 -8.79 -7.06
C LEU A 129 -23.87 -7.29 -6.92
N VAL A 130 -22.93 -6.72 -7.68
CA VAL A 130 -22.49 -5.33 -7.55
C VAL A 130 -22.90 -4.54 -8.78
N LEU A 131 -23.66 -3.45 -8.56
CA LEU A 131 -23.89 -2.46 -9.61
C LEU A 131 -22.59 -1.71 -9.88
N GLN A 132 -21.96 -1.98 -11.01
CA GLN A 132 -20.78 -1.27 -11.47
C GLN A 132 -21.20 -0.04 -12.28
N LEU A 133 -20.75 1.15 -11.85
CA LEU A 133 -20.82 2.35 -12.66
C LEU A 133 -19.63 2.34 -13.65
N GLN A 134 -19.90 2.66 -14.92
CA GLN A 134 -18.89 2.84 -15.96
C GLN A 134 -18.39 4.29 -15.97
#